data_AF-A0A815LYY1-F1
#
_entry.id   AF-A0A815LYY1-F1
#
_cell.length_a   1.000
_cell.length_b   1.000
_cell.length_c   1.000
_cell.angle_alpha   90.00
_cell.angle_beta   90.00
_cell.angle_gamma   90.00
#
_symmetry.space_group_name_H-M   'P 1'
#
loop_
_entity.id
_entity.type
_entity.pdbx_description
1 polymer ?
#
loop_
_entity_poly.entity_id
_entity_poly.type
_entity_poly.pdbx_seq_one_letter_code
_entity_poly.pdbx_strand_id
1 'polypeptide(L)'
;MSVATVLNSIQQNVYGIAGPILMGIGSISCILNLMVFSKSTLRKNPCTICLIAVNLNNFVNFYLGLFLAVLATGYNIDPSSTNIYFCRFHFYIAVVLGCFQSSFIILASIDRTFITSPNAVTRQRSTRRMIIISMIGISLFWMIFQSHALILTEILEFGPGYFVCYYQPGIYTVFMSYHAFIVNGILPTALMIIFGCWTVKNIRTVSRVRPEIKSMDTGNMMIGRPATL
;
A
#
# COMPACT_ATOMS: atom_id res chain seq x y z
N MET A 1 -39.22 -3.83 -14.50
CA MET A 1 -37.78 -4.14 -14.29
C MET A 1 -37.54 -4.26 -12.80
N SER A 2 -36.92 -5.35 -12.34
CA SER A 2 -36.58 -5.50 -10.92
C SER A 2 -35.39 -4.60 -10.55
N VAL A 3 -35.32 -4.17 -9.29
CA VAL A 3 -34.19 -3.37 -8.77
C VAL A 3 -32.84 -4.08 -8.99
N ALA A 4 -32.82 -5.42 -8.89
CA ALA A 4 -31.63 -6.23 -9.14
C ALA A 4 -31.12 -6.13 -10.58
N THR A 5 -32.01 -6.06 -11.57
CA THR A 5 -31.63 -5.95 -12.99
C THR A 5 -31.00 -4.60 -13.30
N VAL A 6 -31.53 -3.53 -12.70
CA VAL A 6 -30.98 -2.18 -12.84
C VAL A 6 -29.60 -2.10 -12.17
N LEU A 7 -29.45 -2.69 -10.98
CA LEU A 7 -28.18 -2.68 -10.25
C LEU A 7 -27.07 -3.43 -11.01
N ASN A 8 -27.37 -4.62 -11.56
CA ASN A 8 -26.41 -5.38 -12.35
C ASN A 8 -25.99 -4.63 -13.62
N SER A 9 -26.93 -3.96 -14.30
CA SER A 9 -26.61 -3.16 -15.48
C SER A 9 -25.73 -1.95 -15.16
N ILE A 10 -25.99 -1.26 -14.04
CA ILE A 10 -25.14 -0.17 -13.56
C ILE A 10 -23.75 -0.69 -13.23
N GLN A 11 -23.66 -1.80 -12.49
CA GLN A 11 -22.38 -2.40 -12.13
C GLN A 11 -21.56 -2.76 -13.37
N GLN A 12 -22.17 -3.42 -14.35
CA GLN A 12 -21.50 -3.78 -15.60
C GLN A 12 -20.97 -2.56 -16.36
N ASN A 13 -21.77 -1.50 -16.48
CA ASN A 13 -21.34 -0.27 -17.15
C ASN A 13 -20.21 0.45 -16.40
N VAL A 14 -20.28 0.48 -15.07
CA VAL A 14 -19.23 1.08 -14.23
C VAL A 14 -17.93 0.30 -14.38
N TYR A 15 -17.94 -1.01 -14.25
CA TYR A 15 -16.72 -1.82 -14.39
C TYR A 15 -16.18 -1.84 -15.82
N GLY A 16 -17.06 -1.82 -16.83
CA GLY A 16 -16.67 -1.78 -18.23
C GLY A 16 -15.99 -0.47 -18.65
N ILE A 17 -16.40 0.67 -18.09
CA ILE A 17 -15.84 1.99 -18.45
C ILE A 17 -14.79 2.46 -17.43
N ALA A 18 -15.14 2.49 -16.15
CA ALA A 18 -14.25 3.01 -15.11
C ALA A 18 -13.07 2.07 -14.84
N GLY A 19 -13.26 0.76 -14.98
CA GLY A 19 -12.21 -0.24 -14.77
C GLY A 19 -10.97 -0.01 -15.64
N PRO A 20 -11.08 0.00 -16.98
CA PRO A 20 -9.96 0.28 -17.87
C PRO A 20 -9.30 1.65 -17.64
N ILE A 21 -10.09 2.68 -17.35
CA ILE A 21 -9.57 4.03 -17.05
C ILE A 21 -8.71 4.00 -15.77
N LEU A 22 -9.21 3.38 -14.70
CA LEU A 22 -8.49 3.22 -13.44
C LEU A 22 -7.22 2.39 -13.61
N MET A 23 -7.26 1.32 -14.41
CA MET A 23 -6.08 0.53 -14.73
C MET A 23 -5.02 1.35 -15.48
N GLY A 24 -5.43 2.13 -16.47
CA GLY A 24 -4.51 2.97 -17.25
C GLY A 24 -3.82 4.01 -16.38
N ILE A 25 -4.61 4.84 -15.67
CA ILE A 25 -4.09 5.88 -14.79
C ILE A 25 -3.28 5.27 -13.63
N GLY A 26 -3.77 4.18 -13.04
CA GLY A 26 -3.11 3.48 -11.94
C GLY A 26 -1.74 2.91 -12.34
N SER A 27 -1.64 2.34 -13.54
CA SER A 27 -0.38 1.81 -14.07
C SER A 27 0.64 2.92 -14.30
N ILE A 28 0.22 4.03 -14.93
CA ILE A 28 1.08 5.21 -15.13
C ILE A 28 1.58 5.74 -13.80
N SER A 29 0.69 5.87 -12.81
CA SER A 29 1.04 6.32 -11.46
C SER A 29 2.08 5.42 -10.79
N CYS A 30 1.88 4.10 -10.83
CA CYS A 30 2.82 3.14 -10.25
C CYS A 30 4.20 3.23 -10.92
N ILE A 31 4.24 3.32 -12.25
CA ILE A 31 5.49 3.41 -13.02
C ILE A 31 6.25 4.69 -12.66
N LEU A 32 5.57 5.84 -12.65
CA LEU A 32 6.19 7.13 -12.29
C LEU A 32 6.73 7.12 -10.85
N ASN A 33 5.96 6.60 -9.89
CA ASN A 33 6.41 6.47 -8.51
C ASN A 33 7.63 5.54 -8.38
N LEU A 34 7.63 4.41 -9.09
CA LEU A 34 8.77 3.50 -9.13
C LEU A 34 10.02 4.18 -9.72
N MET A 35 9.88 4.94 -10.82
CA MET A 35 11.00 5.69 -11.41
C MET A 35 11.57 6.72 -10.43
N VAL A 36 10.72 7.47 -9.74
CA VAL A 36 11.15 8.48 -8.75
C VAL A 36 11.86 7.81 -7.57
N PHE A 37 11.24 6.81 -6.95
CA PHE A 37 11.80 6.16 -5.76
C PHE A 37 13.02 5.28 -6.05
N SER A 38 13.20 4.83 -7.29
CA SER A 38 14.38 4.05 -7.70
C SER A 38 15.67 4.87 -7.78
N LYS A 39 15.61 6.20 -7.73
CA LYS A 39 16.81 7.05 -7.72
C LYS A 39 17.70 6.74 -6.51
N SER A 40 19.01 6.58 -6.76
CA SER A 40 20.01 6.17 -5.75
C SER A 40 20.08 7.08 -4.52
N THR A 41 19.77 8.36 -4.70
CA THR A 41 19.68 9.36 -3.62
C THR A 41 18.53 9.08 -2.64
N LEU A 42 17.39 8.58 -3.11
CA LEU A 42 16.20 8.33 -2.29
C LEU A 42 16.23 6.93 -1.64
N ARG A 43 16.82 5.93 -2.30
CA ARG A 43 16.96 4.55 -1.77
C ARG A 43 17.80 4.44 -0.49
N LYS A 44 18.51 5.50 -0.10
CA LYS A 44 19.22 5.57 1.18
C LYS A 44 18.25 5.62 2.37
N ASN A 45 17.03 6.10 2.16
CA ASN A 45 16.03 6.20 3.21
C ASN A 45 15.23 4.89 3.34
N PRO A 46 15.14 4.32 4.55
CA PRO A 46 14.36 3.10 4.80
C PRO A 46 12.89 3.22 4.37
N CYS A 47 12.24 4.36 4.67
CA CYS A 47 10.88 4.66 4.24
C CYS A 47 10.65 4.49 2.72
N THR A 48 11.63 4.90 1.89
CA THR A 48 11.52 4.79 0.43
C THR A 48 11.43 3.32 -0.02
N ILE A 49 12.07 2.39 0.69
CA ILE A 49 12.00 0.96 0.37
C ILE A 49 10.59 0.41 0.63
N CYS A 50 9.94 0.84 1.72
CA CYS A 50 8.54 0.48 1.99
C CYS A 50 7.62 1.02 0.88
N LEU A 51 7.82 2.28 0.46
CA LEU A 51 7.00 2.89 -0.60
C LEU A 51 7.19 2.20 -1.96
N ILE A 52 8.41 1.75 -2.29
CA ILE A 52 8.65 0.93 -3.49
C ILE A 52 7.86 -0.37 -3.41
N ALA A 53 7.91 -1.07 -2.28
CA ALA A 53 7.17 -2.32 -2.10
C ALA A 53 5.65 -2.13 -2.18
N VAL A 54 5.12 -1.03 -1.63
CA VAL A 54 3.70 -0.67 -1.77
C VAL A 54 3.33 -0.44 -3.24
N ASN A 55 4.14 0.30 -4.00
CA ASN A 55 3.85 0.55 -5.41
C ASN A 55 3.93 -0.73 -6.25
N LEU A 56 4.88 -1.62 -5.96
CA LEU A 56 4.96 -2.93 -6.60
C LEU A 56 3.72 -3.78 -6.28
N ASN A 57 3.29 -3.79 -5.02
CA ASN A 57 2.10 -4.50 -4.58
C ASN A 57 0.83 -3.95 -5.25
N ASN A 58 0.70 -2.63 -5.37
CA ASN A 58 -0.41 -1.98 -6.07
C ASN A 58 -0.43 -2.34 -7.56
N PHE A 59 0.74 -2.37 -8.20
CA PHE A 59 0.87 -2.80 -9.58
C PHE A 59 0.34 -4.23 -9.75
N VAL A 60 0.82 -5.18 -8.94
CA VAL A 60 0.34 -6.57 -8.96
C VAL A 60 -1.18 -6.65 -8.70
N ASN A 61 -1.71 -5.86 -7.76
CA ASN A 61 -3.14 -5.81 -7.46
C ASN A 61 -3.97 -5.29 -8.65
N PHE A 62 -3.49 -4.30 -9.41
CA PHE A 62 -4.20 -3.86 -10.61
C PHE A 62 -4.31 -4.96 -11.68
N TYR A 63 -3.26 -5.75 -11.91
CA TYR A 63 -3.29 -6.81 -12.93
C TYR A 63 -3.93 -8.12 -12.47
N LEU A 64 -3.84 -8.48 -11.18
CA LEU A 64 -4.45 -9.71 -10.68
C LEU A 64 -5.82 -9.46 -10.07
N GLY A 65 -6.04 -8.33 -9.40
CA GLY A 65 -7.33 -7.98 -8.81
C GLY A 65 -8.25 -7.28 -9.81
N LEU A 66 -7.90 -6.05 -10.19
CA LEU A 66 -8.78 -5.17 -10.96
C LEU A 66 -9.04 -5.69 -12.38
N PHE A 67 -8.01 -6.16 -13.09
CA PHE A 67 -8.17 -6.72 -14.44
C PHE A 67 -9.17 -7.88 -14.46
N LEU A 68 -9.02 -8.85 -13.56
CA LEU A 68 -9.93 -9.99 -13.47
C LEU A 68 -11.34 -9.55 -13.07
N ALA A 69 -11.47 -8.58 -12.17
CA ALA A 69 -12.79 -8.01 -11.82
C ALA A 69 -13.46 -7.31 -13.02
N VAL A 70 -12.70 -6.61 -13.86
CA VAL A 70 -13.22 -5.95 -15.07
C VAL A 70 -13.66 -6.97 -16.11
N LEU A 71 -12.88 -8.03 -16.32
CA LEU A 71 -13.27 -9.13 -17.22
C LEU A 71 -14.54 -9.83 -16.73
N ALA A 72 -14.57 -10.16 -15.44
CA ALA A 72 -15.69 -10.79 -14.75
C ALA A 72 -16.98 -9.98 -14.87
N THR A 73 -16.97 -8.78 -14.29
CA THR A 73 -18.19 -7.99 -14.08
C THR A 73 -18.51 -7.05 -15.25
N GLY A 74 -17.51 -6.57 -16.00
CA GLY A 74 -17.71 -5.68 -17.14
C GLY A 74 -18.01 -6.43 -18.43
N TYR A 75 -17.31 -7.56 -18.67
CA TYR A 75 -17.37 -8.30 -19.93
C TYR A 75 -18.03 -9.69 -19.81
N ASN A 76 -18.47 -10.11 -18.62
CA ASN A 76 -19.03 -11.45 -18.34
C ASN A 76 -18.07 -12.60 -18.71
N ILE A 77 -16.77 -12.37 -18.61
CA ILE A 77 -15.73 -13.40 -18.81
C ILE A 77 -15.13 -13.71 -17.45
N ASP A 78 -15.60 -14.80 -16.84
CA ASP A 78 -15.20 -15.22 -15.49
C ASP A 78 -14.24 -16.41 -15.49
N PRO A 79 -12.92 -16.22 -15.69
CA PRO A 79 -11.94 -17.31 -15.62
C PRO A 79 -11.89 -17.94 -14.22
N SER A 80 -12.26 -17.19 -13.18
CA SER A 80 -12.36 -17.67 -11.80
C SER A 80 -13.53 -18.61 -11.55
N SER A 81 -14.54 -18.62 -12.42
CA SER A 81 -15.68 -19.56 -12.32
C SER A 81 -15.40 -20.92 -12.95
N THR A 82 -14.35 -21.01 -13.79
CA THR A 82 -14.05 -22.22 -14.57
C THR A 82 -13.16 -23.21 -13.81
N ASN A 83 -12.28 -22.73 -12.93
CA ASN A 83 -11.31 -23.57 -12.24
C ASN A 83 -11.18 -23.20 -10.75
N ILE A 84 -11.52 -24.15 -9.88
CA ILE A 84 -11.46 -23.99 -8.42
C ILE A 84 -10.05 -23.68 -7.90
N TYR A 85 -9.01 -24.24 -8.51
CA TYR A 85 -7.63 -23.98 -8.12
C TYR A 85 -7.22 -22.55 -8.45
N PHE A 86 -7.66 -22.02 -9.60
CA PHE A 86 -7.41 -20.64 -9.98
C PHE A 86 -8.20 -19.67 -9.08
N CYS A 87 -9.47 -19.96 -8.80
CA CYS A 87 -10.31 -19.24 -7.84
C CYS A 87 -9.64 -19.10 -6.47
N ARG A 88 -9.21 -20.23 -5.87
CA ARG A 88 -8.51 -20.27 -4.58
C ARG A 88 -7.23 -19.45 -4.56
N PHE A 89 -6.40 -19.63 -5.59
CA PHE A 89 -5.14 -18.92 -5.72
C PHE A 89 -5.32 -17.42 -5.90
N HIS A 90 -6.26 -17.02 -6.77
CA HIS A 90 -6.60 -15.63 -7.03
C HIS A 90 -7.09 -14.91 -5.78
N PHE A 91 -8.05 -15.50 -5.06
CA PHE A 91 -8.56 -14.92 -3.81
C PHE A 91 -7.49 -14.83 -2.73
N TYR A 92 -6.69 -15.89 -2.54
CA TYR A 92 -5.58 -15.89 -1.59
C TYR A 92 -4.59 -14.74 -1.89
N ILE A 93 -4.17 -14.60 -3.14
CA ILE A 93 -3.27 -13.50 -3.54
C ILE A 93 -3.92 -12.15 -3.27
N ALA A 94 -5.18 -11.95 -3.66
CA ALA A 94 -5.86 -10.66 -3.47
C ALA A 94 -5.89 -10.25 -1.98
N VAL A 95 -6.22 -11.19 -1.08
CA VAL A 95 -6.27 -10.94 0.36
C VAL A 95 -4.87 -10.65 0.93
N VAL A 96 -3.86 -11.44 0.55
CA VAL A 96 -2.47 -11.25 1.01
C VAL A 96 -1.92 -9.91 0.53
N LEU A 97 -2.10 -9.55 -0.73
CA LEU A 97 -1.68 -8.26 -1.28
C LEU A 97 -2.35 -7.09 -0.55
N GLY A 98 -3.63 -7.21 -0.20
CA GLY A 98 -4.33 -6.20 0.61
C GLY A 98 -3.69 -5.99 1.98
N CYS A 99 -3.33 -7.09 2.66
CA CYS A 99 -2.67 -7.04 3.97
C CYS A 99 -1.25 -6.46 3.87
N PHE A 100 -0.51 -6.78 2.81
CA PHE A 100 0.82 -6.24 2.54
C PHE A 100 0.79 -4.73 2.33
N GLN A 101 -0.17 -4.25 1.52
CA GLN A 101 -0.34 -2.81 1.27
C GLN A 101 -0.54 -2.04 2.57
N SER A 102 -1.51 -2.46 3.39
CA SER A 102 -1.82 -1.83 4.67
C SER A 102 -0.61 -1.83 5.62
N SER A 103 0.05 -2.97 5.75
CA SER A 103 1.17 -3.15 6.68
C SER A 103 2.41 -2.36 6.29
N PHE A 104 2.77 -2.34 5.01
CA PHE A 104 3.94 -1.60 4.53
C PHE A 104 3.75 -0.09 4.61
N ILE A 105 2.53 0.41 4.42
CA ILE A 105 2.22 1.83 4.61
C ILE A 105 2.33 2.21 6.09
N ILE A 106 1.80 1.39 7.01
CA ILE A 106 1.97 1.62 8.46
C ILE A 106 3.46 1.64 8.83
N LEU A 107 4.23 0.68 8.33
CA LEU A 107 5.67 0.60 8.59
C LEU A 107 6.42 1.84 8.06
N ALA A 108 6.04 2.34 6.89
CA ALA A 108 6.59 3.58 6.32
C ALA A 108 6.29 4.80 7.21
N SER A 109 5.10 4.88 7.79
CA SER A 109 4.68 5.95 8.71
C SER A 109 5.42 5.89 10.05
N ILE A 110 5.64 4.68 10.59
CA ILE A 110 6.44 4.46 11.80
C ILE A 110 7.89 4.92 11.57
N ASP A 111 8.50 4.49 10.46
CA ASP A 111 9.86 4.85 10.11
C ASP A 111 10.03 6.38 10.02
N ARG A 112 9.08 7.06 9.35
CA ARG A 112 9.07 8.53 9.24
C ARG A 112 8.93 9.21 10.60
N THR A 113 8.17 8.64 11.53
CA THR A 113 8.02 9.16 12.89
C THR A 113 9.34 9.05 13.66
N PHE A 114 10.07 7.95 13.51
CA PHE A 114 11.39 7.78 14.14
C PHE A 114 12.45 8.70 13.57
N ILE A 115 12.49 8.89 12.25
CA ILE A 115 13.46 9.79 11.60
C ILE A 115 13.24 11.25 12.03
N THR A 116 11.99 11.66 12.20
CA THR A 116 11.63 13.04 12.60
C THR A 116 11.76 13.29 14.09
N SER A 117 11.98 12.26 14.91
CA SER A 117 12.12 12.39 16.35
C SER A 117 13.30 13.30 16.74
N PRO A 118 13.14 14.19 17.74
CA PRO A 118 14.23 15.04 18.23
C PRO A 118 15.35 14.25 18.93
N ASN A 119 15.07 13.02 19.39
CA ASN A 119 16.05 12.19 20.07
C ASN A 119 16.95 11.44 19.07
N ALA A 120 18.26 11.67 19.13
CA ALA A 120 19.25 11.04 18.26
C ALA A 120 19.26 9.50 18.38
N VAL A 121 19.01 8.95 19.58
CA VAL A 121 18.94 7.50 19.80
C VAL A 121 17.74 6.88 19.10
N THR A 122 16.58 7.57 19.15
CA THR A 122 15.38 7.13 18.43
C THR A 122 15.56 7.22 16.92
N ARG A 123 16.23 8.26 16.43
CA ARG A 123 16.55 8.41 15.00
C ARG A 123 17.48 7.29 14.50
N GLN A 124 18.44 6.87 15.31
CA GLN A 124 19.37 5.79 14.95
C GLN A 124 18.71 4.41 14.89
N ARG A 125 17.53 4.21 15.50
CA ARG A 125 16.77 2.95 15.39
C ARG A 125 16.17 2.73 14.00
N SER A 126 15.91 3.80 13.24
CA SER A 126 15.49 3.70 11.84
C SER A 126 16.68 3.27 10.98
N THR A 127 16.87 1.96 10.88
CA THR A 127 17.90 1.35 10.04
C THR A 127 17.25 0.59 8.89
N ARG A 128 17.91 0.63 7.72
CA ARG A 128 17.51 -0.15 6.55
C ARG A 128 17.33 -1.64 6.86
N ARG A 129 18.23 -2.20 7.69
CA ARG A 129 18.19 -3.61 8.10
C ARG A 129 16.94 -3.93 8.90
N MET A 130 16.58 -3.09 9.89
CA MET A 130 15.38 -3.30 10.71
C MET A 130 14.12 -3.32 9.85
N ILE A 131 14.00 -2.38 8.91
CA ILE A 131 12.82 -2.29 8.04
C ILE A 131 12.72 -3.50 7.11
N ILE A 132 13.81 -3.94 6.49
CA ILE A 132 13.81 -5.14 5.64
C ILE A 132 13.42 -6.38 6.44
N ILE A 133 13.99 -6.57 7.64
CA ILE A 133 13.63 -7.70 8.52
C ILE A 133 12.16 -7.62 8.92
N SER A 134 11.67 -6.43 9.27
CA SER A 134 10.26 -6.22 9.64
C SER A 134 9.32 -6.51 8.47
N MET A 135 9.66 -6.08 7.25
CA MET A 135 8.89 -6.38 6.05
C MET A 135 8.83 -7.88 5.80
N ILE A 136 9.96 -8.60 5.85
CA ILE A 136 10.00 -10.05 5.66
C ILE A 136 9.17 -10.76 6.73
N GLY A 137 9.32 -10.38 8.01
CA GLY A 137 8.56 -10.97 9.10
C GLY A 137 7.05 -10.76 8.96
N ILE A 138 6.63 -9.53 8.63
CA ILE A 138 5.23 -9.19 8.36
C ILE A 138 4.70 -9.96 7.15
N SER A 139 5.48 -10.06 6.08
CA SER A 139 5.09 -10.81 4.88
C SER A 139 4.86 -12.30 5.19
N LEU A 140 5.79 -12.92 5.90
CA LEU A 140 5.66 -14.33 6.32
C LEU A 140 4.46 -14.54 7.23
N PHE A 141 4.25 -13.64 8.21
CA PHE A 141 3.11 -13.69 9.11
C PHE A 141 1.78 -13.68 8.34
N TRP A 142 1.59 -12.73 7.42
CA TRP A 142 0.34 -12.64 6.66
C TRP A 142 0.14 -13.77 5.65
N MET A 143 1.20 -14.28 5.02
CA MET A 143 1.09 -15.44 4.13
C MET A 143 0.62 -16.68 4.89
N ILE A 144 1.19 -16.94 6.07
CA ILE A 144 0.79 -18.08 6.91
C ILE A 144 -0.61 -17.84 7.45
N PHE A 145 -0.89 -16.64 7.98
CA PHE A 145 -2.18 -16.33 8.56
C PHE A 145 -3.30 -16.49 7.54
N GLN A 146 -3.13 -16.01 6.30
CA GLN A 146 -4.16 -16.09 5.25
C GLN A 146 -4.19 -17.41 4.47
N SER A 147 -3.37 -18.41 4.85
CA SER A 147 -3.35 -19.71 4.18
C SER A 147 -4.72 -20.42 4.17
N HIS A 148 -5.56 -20.17 5.19
CA HIS A 148 -6.91 -20.72 5.27
C HIS A 148 -7.82 -20.28 4.10
N ALA A 149 -7.53 -19.14 3.45
CA ALA A 149 -8.26 -18.69 2.27
C ALA A 149 -8.07 -19.61 1.04
N LEU A 150 -6.97 -20.39 0.99
CA LEU A 150 -6.75 -21.38 -0.09
C LEU A 150 -7.69 -22.59 0.02
N ILE A 151 -8.25 -22.85 1.21
CA ILE A 151 -9.08 -24.03 1.47
C ILE A 151 -10.55 -23.62 1.52
N LEU A 152 -10.87 -22.53 2.20
CA LEU A 152 -12.23 -22.08 2.52
C LEU A 152 -12.85 -21.18 1.44
N THR A 153 -12.35 -21.28 0.20
CA THR A 153 -12.94 -20.62 -0.99
C THR A 153 -13.48 -21.67 -1.96
N GLU A 154 -14.68 -21.40 -2.45
CA GLU A 154 -15.49 -22.30 -3.26
C GLU A 154 -16.16 -21.54 -4.41
N ILE A 155 -16.60 -22.28 -5.43
CA ILE A 155 -17.38 -21.73 -6.54
C ILE A 155 -18.86 -21.92 -6.16
N LEU A 156 -19.56 -20.80 -6.00
CA LEU A 156 -20.96 -20.77 -5.60
C LEU A 156 -21.85 -20.44 -6.81
N GLU A 157 -22.99 -21.13 -6.91
CA GLU A 157 -24.02 -20.81 -7.88
C GLU A 157 -25.01 -19.80 -7.27
N PHE A 158 -25.03 -18.57 -7.79
CA PHE A 158 -25.93 -17.50 -7.31
C PHE A 158 -27.22 -17.38 -8.14
N GLY A 159 -27.33 -18.16 -9.21
CA GLY A 159 -28.48 -18.26 -10.10
C GLY A 159 -28.20 -19.32 -11.17
N PRO A 160 -29.23 -19.74 -11.93
CA PRO A 160 -29.08 -20.82 -12.91
C PRO A 160 -27.97 -20.51 -13.92
N GLY A 161 -26.87 -21.26 -13.84
CA GLY A 161 -25.71 -21.09 -14.71
C GLY A 161 -24.80 -19.89 -14.40
N TYR A 162 -24.98 -19.22 -13.26
CA TYR A 162 -24.15 -18.09 -12.81
C TYR A 162 -23.27 -18.50 -11.62
N PHE A 163 -22.01 -18.75 -11.90
CA PHE A 163 -21.01 -19.24 -10.95
C PHE A 163 -20.04 -18.14 -10.54
N VAL A 164 -19.87 -17.92 -9.24
CA VAL A 164 -18.96 -16.91 -8.69
C VAL A 164 -18.02 -17.56 -7.68
N CYS A 165 -16.74 -17.21 -7.78
CA CYS A 165 -15.74 -17.58 -6.78
C CYS A 165 -15.92 -16.71 -5.52
N TYR A 166 -16.21 -17.33 -4.38
CA TYR A 166 -16.43 -16.59 -3.13
C TYR A 166 -16.03 -17.41 -1.89
N TYR A 167 -16.04 -16.75 -0.72
CA TYR A 167 -15.86 -17.43 0.56
C TYR A 167 -17.01 -18.39 0.82
N GLN A 168 -16.70 -19.51 1.47
CA GLN A 168 -17.72 -20.47 1.88
C GLN A 168 -18.81 -19.77 2.71
N PRO A 169 -20.10 -19.90 2.32
CA PRO A 169 -21.19 -19.19 2.95
C PRO A 169 -21.35 -19.61 4.41
N GLY A 170 -21.74 -18.66 5.26
CA GLY A 170 -21.93 -18.87 6.70
C GLY A 170 -21.01 -17.99 7.53
N ILE A 171 -20.52 -18.55 8.65
CA ILE A 171 -19.74 -17.83 9.66
C ILE A 171 -18.41 -17.30 9.07
N TYR A 172 -17.83 -18.05 8.14
CA TYR A 172 -16.54 -17.71 7.54
C TYR A 172 -16.58 -16.42 6.70
N THR A 173 -17.60 -16.24 5.85
CA THR A 173 -17.82 -14.99 5.11
C THR A 173 -17.98 -13.78 6.03
N VAL A 174 -18.70 -13.95 7.15
CA VAL A 174 -18.91 -12.88 8.13
C VAL A 174 -17.57 -12.53 8.79
N PHE A 175 -16.83 -13.53 9.25
CA PHE A 175 -15.50 -13.36 9.83
C PHE A 175 -14.54 -12.65 8.87
N MET A 176 -14.50 -13.06 7.60
CA MET A 176 -13.67 -12.42 6.57
C MET A 176 -14.06 -10.97 6.30
N SER A 177 -15.36 -10.68 6.32
CA SER A 177 -15.86 -9.32 6.12
C SER A 177 -15.43 -8.38 7.25
N TYR A 178 -15.54 -8.83 8.51
CA TYR A 178 -15.04 -8.08 9.66
C TYR A 178 -13.51 -7.95 9.66
N HIS A 179 -12.80 -9.04 9.34
CA HIS A 179 -11.35 -9.02 9.21
C HIS A 179 -10.92 -7.98 8.18
N ALA A 180 -11.49 -7.99 6.97
CA ALA A 180 -11.15 -7.04 5.92
C ALA A 180 -11.45 -5.59 6.35
N PHE A 181 -12.61 -5.35 6.97
CA PHE A 181 -13.00 -4.02 7.43
C PHE A 181 -12.05 -3.47 8.51
N ILE A 182 -11.69 -4.29 9.50
CA ILE A 182 -10.84 -3.87 10.61
C ILE A 182 -9.38 -3.75 10.17
N VAL A 183 -8.83 -4.81 9.55
CA VAL A 183 -7.40 -4.93 9.26
C VAL A 183 -6.98 -4.11 8.05
N ASN A 184 -7.82 -4.02 7.01
CA ASN A 184 -7.49 -3.23 5.81
C ASN A 184 -8.13 -1.83 5.82
N GLY A 185 -9.16 -1.60 6.64
CA GLY A 185 -9.83 -0.31 6.73
C GLY A 185 -9.44 0.50 7.96
N ILE A 186 -9.98 0.13 9.11
CA ILE A 186 -9.91 0.94 10.35
C ILE A 186 -8.48 1.04 10.87
N LEU A 187 -7.81 -0.09 11.06
CA LEU A 187 -6.50 -0.17 11.70
C LEU A 187 -5.42 0.64 10.95
N PRO A 188 -5.21 0.48 9.62
CA PRO A 188 -4.21 1.26 8.91
C PRO A 188 -4.54 2.74 8.90
N THR A 189 -5.81 3.11 8.77
CA THR A 189 -6.24 4.52 8.78
C THR A 189 -5.96 5.17 10.13
N ALA A 190 -6.37 4.53 11.24
CA ALA A 190 -6.13 5.03 12.59
C ALA A 190 -4.63 5.18 12.89
N LEU A 191 -3.84 4.15 12.58
CA LEU A 191 -2.39 4.18 12.83
C LEU A 191 -1.69 5.24 11.96
N MET A 192 -2.06 5.38 10.69
CA MET A 192 -1.52 6.42 9.83
C MET A 192 -1.83 7.83 10.36
N ILE A 193 -3.04 8.07 10.85
CA ILE A 193 -3.42 9.36 11.44
C ILE A 193 -2.57 9.64 12.68
N ILE A 194 -2.46 8.67 13.59
CA ILE A 194 -1.68 8.81 14.83
C ILE A 194 -0.22 9.11 14.53
N PHE A 195 0.44 8.30 13.69
CA PHE A 195 1.84 8.49 13.32
C PHE A 195 2.06 9.74 12.46
N GLY A 196 1.10 10.10 11.62
CA GLY A 196 1.11 11.33 10.85
C GLY A 196 1.07 12.57 11.73
N CYS A 197 0.13 12.63 12.68
CA CYS A 197 0.04 13.70 13.67
C CYS A 197 1.33 13.81 14.51
N TRP A 198 1.90 12.68 14.91
CA TRP A 198 3.15 12.65 15.67
C TRP A 198 4.34 13.17 14.84
N THR A 199 4.44 12.73 13.58
CA THR A 199 5.44 13.23 12.63
C THR A 199 5.37 14.76 12.50
N VAL A 200 4.15 15.32 12.33
CA VAL A 200 3.96 16.78 12.23
C VAL A 200 4.36 17.49 13.51
N LYS A 201 4.01 16.93 14.68
CA LYS A 201 4.40 17.48 15.98
C LYS A 201 5.93 17.53 16.12
N ASN A 202 6.62 16.44 15.80
CA ASN A 202 8.07 16.35 15.89
C ASN A 202 8.78 17.35 14.95
N ILE A 203 8.31 17.46 13.70
CA ILE A 203 8.84 18.44 12.74
C ILE A 203 8.67 19.88 13.27
N ARG A 204 7.48 20.22 13.80
CA ARG A 204 7.21 21.55 14.37
C ARG A 204 8.10 21.87 15.58
N THR A 205 8.44 20.86 16.38
CA THR A 205 9.37 21.03 17.50
C THR A 205 10.79 21.29 17.02
N VAL A 206 11.28 20.53 16.03
CA VAL A 206 12.64 20.71 15.49
C VAL A 206 12.78 22.02 14.70
N SER A 207 11.76 22.41 13.93
CA SER A 207 11.80 23.65 13.14
C SER A 207 11.85 24.92 14.01
N ARG A 208 11.33 24.86 15.23
CA ARG A 208 11.37 25.97 16.20
C ARG A 208 12.74 26.14 16.87
N VAL A 209 13.63 25.15 16.78
CA VAL A 209 14.95 25.13 17.45
C VAL A 209 16.10 25.48 16.49
N ARG A 210 15.83 25.70 15.19
CA ARG A 210 16.86 26.21 14.27
C ARG A 210 17.16 27.67 14.62
N PRO A 211 18.38 28.03 15.08
CA PRO A 211 18.73 29.41 15.29
C PRO A 211 18.80 30.12 13.93
N GLU A 212 18.41 31.40 13.90
CA GLU A 212 18.72 32.30 12.79
C GLU A 212 20.18 32.11 12.37
N ILE A 213 20.40 31.85 11.09
CA ILE A 213 21.71 32.03 10.48
C ILE A 213 21.96 33.53 10.57
N LYS A 214 22.65 33.98 11.63
CA LYS A 214 23.15 35.35 11.73
C LYS A 214 24.05 35.54 10.51
N SER A 215 23.59 36.32 9.54
CA SER A 215 24.38 36.72 8.37
C SER A 215 25.70 37.27 8.89
N MET A 216 26.78 36.54 8.63
CA MET A 216 28.12 36.97 8.96
C MET A 216 28.39 38.21 8.11
N ASP A 217 28.54 39.32 8.79
CA ASP A 217 28.72 40.68 8.28
C ASP A 217 29.92 40.71 7.31
N THR A 218 29.65 40.89 6.02
CA THR A 218 30.67 41.12 5.01
C THR A 218 31.08 42.59 5.10
N GLY A 219 31.92 42.93 6.09
CA GLY A 219 32.37 44.30 6.32
C GLY A 219 33.73 44.37 7.00
N ASN A 220 34.75 44.72 6.20
CA ASN A 220 36.10 45.17 6.60
C ASN A 220 37.06 44.17 7.26
N MET A 221 38.01 43.68 6.47
CA MET A 221 39.43 44.01 6.71
C MET A 221 40.27 43.78 5.44
N MET A 222 40.57 44.88 4.74
CA MET A 222 41.75 45.01 3.88
C MET A 222 42.99 45.14 4.75
N ILE A 223 44.00 44.26 4.62
CA ILE A 223 45.44 44.58 4.62
C ILE A 223 46.13 43.54 3.73
N GLY A 224 46.92 44.01 2.76
CA GLY A 224 47.43 43.20 1.65
C GLY A 224 48.83 42.59 1.80
N ARG A 225 49.11 41.68 0.83
CA ARG A 225 50.38 41.24 0.22
C ARG A 225 51.51 40.66 1.11
N PRO A 226 52.51 39.96 0.52
CA PRO A 226 52.54 39.16 -0.71
C PRO A 226 53.18 37.75 -0.53
N ALA A 227 53.25 37.01 -1.63
CA ALA A 227 53.95 35.74 -1.82
C ALA A 227 55.42 35.73 -1.37
N THR A 228 55.91 34.57 -0.89
CA THR A 228 57.15 33.91 -1.35
C THR A 228 57.35 32.54 -0.69
N LEU A 229 57.80 31.61 -1.55
CA LEU A 229 58.47 30.31 -1.34
C LEU A 229 57.67 29.13 -0.80
#